data_AF-F1TEI8-F1
#
_entry.id   AF-F1TEI8-F1
#
_cell.length_a   1.000
_cell.length_b   1.000
_cell.length_c   1.000
_cell.angle_alpha   90.00
_cell.angle_beta   90.00
_cell.angle_gamma   90.00
#
_symmetry.space_group_name_H-M   'P 1'
#
loop_
_entity.id
_entity.type
_entity.pdbx_description
1 polymer ?
#
loop_
_entity_poly.entity_id
_entity_poly.type
_entity_poly.pdbx_seq_one_letter_code
_entity_poly.pdbx_strand_id
1 'polypeptide(L)'
;MPFGFEQRQWEDSSQNDSLTTEGKEFLEVDAVIKTNGQVIPTAFVWEGRRIKINKVIKSCSGSSLKNGFTGIRYECIAGRTRFYLYFTGKQWYINH
;
A
#
# COMPACT_ATOMS: atom_id res chain seq x y z
N MET A 1 21.93 39.67 28.65
CA MET A 1 20.47 39.49 28.55
C MET A 1 20.05 40.05 27.18
N PRO A 2 19.16 39.45 26.37
CA PRO A 2 18.56 38.10 26.35
C PRO A 2 19.09 37.26 25.15
N PHE A 3 19.37 35.94 25.22
CA PHE A 3 18.46 34.77 25.19
C PHE A 3 17.29 34.84 24.19
N GLY A 4 17.25 33.84 23.31
CA GLY A 4 16.21 33.62 22.31
C GLY A 4 16.79 32.98 21.04
N PHE A 5 17.71 32.00 21.15
CA PHE A 5 17.33 30.59 21.06
C PHE A 5 15.80 30.35 21.07
N GLU A 6 15.17 30.51 19.91
CA GLU A 6 13.91 29.84 19.62
C GLU A 6 14.21 28.67 18.66
N GLN A 7 14.76 27.61 19.23
CA GLN A 7 14.56 26.26 18.70
C GLN A 7 13.23 25.75 19.25
N ARG A 8 12.22 25.70 18.39
CA ARG A 8 11.03 24.81 18.41
C ARG A 8 10.04 25.47 17.43
N GLN A 9 9.52 24.79 16.42
CA GLN A 9 8.96 23.45 16.49
C GLN A 9 9.25 22.67 15.21
N TRP A 10 9.64 21.41 15.39
CA TRP A 10 9.36 20.36 14.42
C TRP A 10 7.83 20.22 14.35
N GLU A 11 7.23 20.71 13.28
CA GLU A 11 6.00 20.13 12.75
C GLU A 11 6.44 19.12 11.70
N ASP A 12 6.89 17.97 12.18
CA ASP A 12 6.16 16.72 12.03
C ASP A 12 5.61 16.52 10.60
N SER A 13 6.43 15.85 9.81
CA SER A 13 6.05 14.58 9.20
C SER A 13 4.64 14.55 8.63
N SER A 14 4.49 15.08 7.42
CA SER A 14 3.98 14.26 6.32
C SER A 14 4.22 15.02 5.04
N GLN A 15 5.35 14.73 4.40
CA GLN A 15 5.42 14.79 2.94
C GLN A 15 4.25 13.95 2.42
N ASN A 16 3.13 14.60 2.15
CA ASN A 16 2.13 14.08 1.25
C ASN A 16 2.76 14.25 -0.14
N ASP A 17 3.70 13.35 -0.44
CA ASP A 17 4.37 13.28 -1.72
C ASP A 17 3.32 12.82 -2.71
N SER A 18 2.65 13.80 -3.30
CA SER A 18 1.73 13.66 -4.43
C SER A 18 2.50 13.16 -5.65
N LEU A 19 2.92 11.91 -5.61
CA LEU A 19 3.37 11.14 -6.77
C LEU A 19 2.13 10.65 -7.52
N THR A 20 1.39 11.57 -8.15
CA THR A 20 0.53 11.26 -9.29
C THR A 20 1.40 10.81 -10.46
N THR A 21 1.91 9.57 -10.37
CA THR A 21 2.25 8.79 -11.55
C THR A 21 0.92 8.25 -12.07
N GLU A 22 0.34 8.95 -13.05
CA GLU A 22 -0.93 8.68 -13.73
C GLU A 22 -1.42 7.22 -13.59
N GLY A 23 -2.30 6.97 -12.61
CA GLY A 23 -2.99 5.69 -12.43
C GLY A 23 -2.54 4.80 -11.28
N LYS A 24 -1.64 5.23 -10.38
CA LYS A 24 -1.32 4.48 -9.14
C LYS A 24 -1.87 5.19 -7.90
N GLU A 25 -2.71 4.51 -7.14
CA GLU A 25 -3.27 5.04 -5.89
C GLU A 25 -2.75 4.22 -4.70
N PHE A 26 -1.98 4.87 -3.83
CA PHE A 26 -1.48 4.28 -2.60
C PHE A 26 -2.59 4.25 -1.55
N LEU A 27 -2.74 3.11 -0.90
CA LEU A 27 -3.86 2.92 0.01
C LEU A 27 -3.49 2.02 1.19
N GLU A 28 -4.26 2.14 2.27
CA GLU A 28 -4.06 1.32 3.47
C GLU A 28 -4.68 -0.06 3.28
N VAL A 29 -3.87 -1.11 3.40
CA VAL A 29 -4.33 -2.51 3.30
C VAL A 29 -4.09 -3.19 4.63
N ASP A 30 -5.17 -3.74 5.17
CA ASP A 30 -5.14 -4.71 6.24
C ASP A 30 -4.78 -6.07 5.64
N ALA A 31 -3.64 -6.62 6.05
CA ALA A 31 -3.17 -7.92 5.60
C ALA A 31 -2.72 -8.76 6.79
N VAL A 32 -3.09 -10.03 6.77
CA VAL A 32 -2.64 -11.01 7.76
C VAL A 32 -1.40 -11.71 7.24
N ILE A 33 -0.35 -11.71 8.06
CA ILE A 33 0.88 -12.45 7.79
C ILE A 33 0.75 -13.80 8.47
N LYS A 34 0.69 -14.88 7.68
CA LYS A 34 0.66 -16.24 8.21
C LYS A 34 2.05 -16.67 8.68
N THR A 35 2.10 -17.67 9.56
CA THR A 35 3.35 -18.29 10.06
C THR A 35 4.28 -18.78 8.95
N ASN A 36 3.74 -19.14 7.79
CA ASN A 36 4.52 -19.54 6.61
C ASN A 36 5.16 -18.35 5.85
N GLY A 37 5.02 -17.11 6.34
CA GLY A 37 5.48 -15.89 5.67
C GLY A 37 4.57 -15.42 4.53
N GLN A 38 3.40 -16.05 4.35
CA GLN A 38 2.44 -15.62 3.34
C GLN A 38 1.64 -14.41 3.83
N VAL A 39 1.73 -13.31 3.09
CA VAL A 39 0.93 -12.11 3.32
C VAL A 39 -0.38 -12.23 2.55
N ILE A 40 -1.51 -12.16 3.26
CA ILE A 40 -2.85 -12.27 2.68
C ILE A 40 -3.62 -10.97 2.99
N PRO A 41 -3.94 -10.15 1.97
CA PRO A 41 -4.75 -8.97 2.18
C PRO A 41 -6.21 -9.35 2.51
N THR A 42 -6.72 -8.84 3.63
CA THR A 42 -8.06 -9.11 4.18
C THR A 42 -9.03 -7.96 3.97
N ALA A 43 -8.54 -6.72 4.05
CA ALA A 43 -9.34 -5.53 3.75
C ALA A 43 -8.44 -4.38 3.28
N PHE A 44 -9.01 -3.38 2.66
CA PHE A 44 -8.28 -2.18 2.29
C PHE A 44 -9.18 -0.94 2.37
N VAL A 45 -8.60 0.23 2.56
CA VAL A 45 -9.30 1.52 2.60
C VAL A 45 -8.99 2.25 1.31
N TRP A 46 -9.97 2.38 0.43
CA TRP A 46 -9.85 3.06 -0.86
C TRP A 46 -10.82 4.23 -0.90
N GLU A 47 -10.34 5.44 -1.22
CA GLU A 47 -11.13 6.68 -1.22
C GLU A 47 -11.98 6.89 0.05
N GLY A 48 -11.39 6.63 1.22
CA GLY A 48 -12.08 6.74 2.52
C GLY A 48 -13.12 5.64 2.79
N ARG A 49 -13.27 4.66 1.89
CA ARG A 49 -14.17 3.52 2.05
C ARG A 49 -13.38 2.26 2.37
N ARG A 50 -13.73 1.60 3.48
CA ARG A 50 -13.16 0.28 3.80
C ARG A 50 -13.85 -0.81 2.99
N ILE A 51 -13.10 -1.44 2.11
CA ILE A 51 -13.54 -2.57 1.29
C ILE A 51 -12.93 -3.85 1.85
N LYS A 52 -13.79 -4.83 2.17
CA LYS A 52 -13.35 -6.15 2.61
C LYS A 52 -13.08 -7.04 1.39
N ILE A 53 -11.91 -7.66 1.38
CA ILE A 53 -11.55 -8.65 0.37
C ILE A 53 -12.21 -9.96 0.77
N ASN A 54 -13.10 -10.47 -0.08
CA ASN A 54 -13.79 -11.73 0.18
C ASN A 54 -12.91 -12.92 -0.18
N LYS A 55 -12.11 -12.79 -1.25
CA LYS A 55 -11.23 -13.85 -1.73
C LYS A 55 -10.01 -13.30 -2.46
N VAL A 56 -8.83 -13.80 -2.12
CA VAL A 56 -7.61 -13.60 -2.90
C VAL A 56 -7.52 -14.74 -3.92
N ILE A 57 -7.53 -14.40 -5.21
CA ILE A 57 -7.58 -15.37 -6.32
C ILE A 57 -6.18 -15.91 -6.59
N LYS A 58 -5.23 -15.01 -6.80
CA LYS A 58 -3.83 -15.34 -7.08
C LYS A 58 -2.92 -14.27 -6.49
N SER A 59 -1.93 -14.73 -5.73
CA SER A 59 -0.74 -13.96 -5.39
C SER A 59 0.36 -14.41 -6.34
N CYS A 60 0.73 -13.57 -7.30
CA CYS A 60 1.89 -13.85 -8.13
C CYS A 60 3.06 -13.01 -7.59
N SER A 61 3.99 -13.69 -6.94
CA SER A 61 5.32 -13.15 -6.63
C SER A 61 6.07 -13.03 -7.95
N GLY A 62 5.82 -11.95 -8.68
CA GLY A 62 6.57 -11.64 -9.89
C GLY A 62 7.97 -11.19 -9.50
N SER A 63 8.90 -12.12 -9.33
CA SER A 63 10.33 -11.81 -9.48
C SER A 63 10.59 -11.51 -10.95
N SER A 64 10.18 -10.32 -11.40
CA SER A 64 10.63 -9.82 -12.69
C SER A 64 12.03 -9.24 -12.49
N LEU A 65 13.00 -10.15 -12.38
CA LEU A 65 14.45 -9.88 -12.27
C LEU A 65 14.99 -9.11 -13.50
N LYS A 66 14.13 -8.77 -14.47
CA LYS A 66 14.50 -8.08 -15.71
C LYS A 66 14.11 -6.61 -15.77
N ASN A 67 13.21 -6.13 -14.89
CA ASN A 67 12.65 -4.75 -14.99
C ASN A 67 12.70 -3.94 -13.69
N GLY A 68 13.46 -4.36 -12.67
CA GLY A 68 13.61 -3.57 -11.43
C GLY A 68 12.33 -3.45 -10.60
N PHE A 69 11.31 -4.25 -10.88
CA PHE A 69 10.07 -4.27 -10.13
C PHE A 69 10.17 -5.28 -8.98
N THR A 70 10.40 -4.78 -7.77
CA THR A 70 10.42 -5.57 -6.54
C THR A 70 9.03 -5.51 -5.89
N GLY A 71 8.08 -6.29 -6.37
CA GLY A 71 6.74 -6.30 -5.78
C GLY A 71 5.91 -7.54 -6.07
N ILE A 72 4.96 -7.82 -5.18
CA ILE A 72 3.99 -8.91 -5.30
C ILE A 72 2.68 -8.35 -5.84
N ARG A 73 2.11 -8.99 -6.86
CA ARG A 73 0.78 -8.66 -7.36
C ARG A 73 -0.26 -9.60 -6.76
N TYR A 74 -1.27 -9.01 -6.17
CA TYR A 74 -2.42 -9.67 -5.58
C TYR A 74 -3.66 -9.38 -6.42
N GLU A 75 -4.26 -10.45 -6.94
CA GLU A 75 -5.59 -10.36 -7.54
C GLU A 75 -6.62 -10.71 -6.47
N CYS A 76 -7.37 -9.71 -6.03
CA CYS A 76 -8.32 -9.78 -4.95
C CYS A 76 -9.74 -9.58 -5.49
N ILE A 77 -10.72 -10.28 -4.92
CA ILE A 77 -12.13 -10.04 -5.18
C ILE A 77 -12.75 -9.48 -3.92
N ALA A 78 -13.31 -8.27 -4.04
CA ALA A 78 -14.13 -7.67 -3.01
C ALA A 78 -15.58 -7.61 -3.50
N GLY A 79 -16.45 -8.38 -2.85
CA GLY A 79 -17.85 -8.54 -3.28
C GLY A 79 -17.93 -9.14 -4.69
N ARG A 80 -18.33 -8.32 -5.67
CA ARG A 80 -18.48 -8.71 -7.09
C ARG A 80 -17.40 -8.12 -8.00
N THR A 81 -16.51 -7.29 -7.46
CA THR A 81 -15.50 -6.56 -8.24
C THR A 81 -14.11 -7.15 -8.00
N ARG A 82 -13.33 -7.21 -9.09
CA ARG A 82 -11.92 -7.65 -9.05
C ARG A 82 -11.02 -6.43 -8.89
N PHE A 83 -10.04 -6.54 -8.01
CA PHE A 83 -9.06 -5.51 -7.71
C PHE A 83 -7.66 -6.08 -7.87
N TYR A 84 -6.78 -5.26 -8.46
CA TYR A 84 -5.37 -5.56 -8.64
C TYR A 84 -4.57 -4.74 -7.65
N LEU A 85 -4.10 -5.38 -6.58
CA LEU A 85 -3.26 -4.77 -5.57
C LEU A 85 -1.81 -5.13 -5.83
N TYR A 86 -0.92 -4.17 -5.62
CA TYR A 86 0.51 -4.32 -5.76
C TYR A 86 1.18 -3.98 -4.44
N PHE A 87 2.11 -4.83 -4.01
CA PHE A 87 2.80 -4.69 -2.74
C PHE A 87 4.31 -4.62 -2.97
N THR A 88 4.95 -3.51 -2.57
CA THR A 88 6.40 -3.30 -2.70
C THR A 88 7.17 -3.74 -1.44
N GLY A 89 6.55 -4.51 -0.54
CA GLY A 89 7.14 -4.91 0.75
C GLY A 89 6.89 -3.92 1.89
N LYS A 90 6.65 -2.64 1.59
CA LYS A 90 6.37 -1.59 2.58
C LYS A 90 5.03 -0.88 2.37
N GLN A 91 4.66 -0.66 1.11
CA GLN A 91 3.46 0.08 0.73
C GLN A 91 2.62 -0.73 -0.24
N TRP A 92 1.31 -0.51 -0.15
CA TRP A 92 0.32 -1.07 -1.05
C TRP A 92 -0.22 0.02 -1.97
N TYR A 93 -0.46 -0.35 -3.22
CA TYR A 93 -1.14 0.52 -4.17
C TYR A 93 -1.98 -0.29 -5.14
N ILE A 94 -3.02 0.34 -5.68
CA ILE A 94 -3.78 -0.17 -6.81
C ILE A 94 -3.33 0.54 -8.07
N ASN A 95 -3.46 -0.14 -9.20
CA ASN A 95 -3.30 0.46 -10.52
C ASN A 95 -4.61 0.29 -11.28
N HIS A 96 -5.17 1.41 -11.77
CA HIS A 96 -6.39 1.43 -12.58
C HIS A 96 -6.06 1.23 -14.07
#